data_AF-A0A940FKH6-F1
#
_entry.id   AF-A0A940FKH6-F1
#
_cell.length_a   1.000
_cell.length_b   1.000
_cell.length_c   1.000
_cell.angle_alpha   90.00
_cell.angle_beta   90.00
_cell.angle_gamma   90.00
#
_symmetry.space_group_name_H-M   'P 1'
#
loop_
_entity.id
_entity.type
_entity.pdbx_description
1 polymer ?
#
loop_
_entity_poly.entity_id
_entity_poly.type
_entity_poly.pdbx_seq_one_letter_code
_entity_poly.pdbx_strand_id
1 'polypeptide(L)'
;MIRLLTIAIVTGFLAVSCKNGDYAKLTSDPILYCKTVKKLNDIVLENNFPPMIASRNYAYANIAAYECVAAGDSNYHTLSGQIKHMPPMPKPEKDKKIDYHLAALLAFTKVGNAVTFPEGSMMEYYKQLVEMADDAGMPSEMLDNSKQFADTIFSVIMKWSKGDNYAQTRSASKYTVTEEDGRWVPTPPTYTSAIEPHWKEIRTLALDSGAECRPVPPPIYTLKDTTSLYYRSLMEVKKTGETLTDEQKHIANFWDDNPFTMNVSGHVMFATKKFSPGGHWMNIVGIAAEKAKTDFNTTVYAYTKTAIAIFDSFINCWEEKYRSNMIRPETVINKYFDPEWRPYLQTPPFP
;
A
#
# COMPACT_ATOMS: atom_id res chain seq x y z
N MET A 1 10.87 -33.91 -78.61
CA MET A 1 12.01 -33.81 -77.67
C MET A 1 11.63 -32.81 -76.59
N ILE A 2 11.54 -33.32 -75.37
CA ILE A 2 10.87 -32.69 -74.22
C ILE A 2 11.85 -31.79 -73.47
N ARG A 3 11.31 -30.66 -72.97
CA ARG A 3 11.99 -29.55 -72.29
C ARG A 3 12.69 -29.98 -70.99
N LEU A 4 13.86 -29.38 -70.73
CA LEU A 4 14.61 -29.46 -69.47
C LEU A 4 13.79 -28.92 -68.30
N LEU A 5 13.75 -29.66 -67.19
CA LEU A 5 13.34 -29.19 -65.87
C LEU A 5 14.58 -28.82 -65.06
N THR A 6 14.68 -27.55 -64.66
CA THR A 6 15.68 -27.07 -63.69
C THR A 6 14.98 -26.99 -62.33
N ILE A 7 15.40 -27.81 -61.36
CA ILE A 7 14.93 -27.78 -59.98
C ILE A 7 15.74 -26.71 -59.23
N ALA A 8 15.08 -25.63 -58.81
CA ALA A 8 15.65 -24.63 -57.91
C ALA A 8 15.30 -25.01 -56.45
N ILE A 9 16.32 -25.34 -55.66
CA ILE A 9 16.20 -25.55 -54.21
C ILE A 9 16.26 -24.16 -53.56
N VAL A 10 15.12 -23.68 -53.06
CA VAL A 10 15.06 -22.48 -52.22
C VAL A 10 15.36 -22.89 -50.78
N THR A 11 16.58 -22.59 -50.33
CA THR A 11 16.96 -22.65 -48.91
C THR A 11 16.46 -21.36 -48.24
N GLY A 12 15.37 -21.47 -47.48
CA GLY A 12 14.88 -20.38 -46.65
C GLY A 12 15.78 -20.18 -45.43
N PHE A 13 16.64 -19.16 -45.46
CA PHE A 13 17.24 -18.62 -44.26
C PHE A 13 16.16 -17.91 -43.44
N LEU A 14 15.74 -18.52 -42.34
CA LEU A 14 14.99 -17.82 -41.28
C LEU A 14 15.94 -16.78 -40.67
N ALA A 15 15.83 -15.54 -41.12
CA ALA A 15 16.42 -14.41 -40.44
C ALA A 15 15.66 -14.19 -39.12
N VAL A 16 16.19 -14.75 -38.04
CA VAL A 16 15.85 -14.30 -36.69
C VAL A 16 16.38 -12.87 -36.59
N SER A 17 15.49 -11.90 -36.80
CA SER A 17 15.78 -10.50 -36.54
C SER A 17 15.95 -10.34 -35.03
N CYS A 18 17.20 -10.37 -34.56
CA CYS A 18 17.50 -9.90 -33.21
C CYS A 18 17.16 -8.41 -33.15
N LYS A 19 16.01 -8.08 -32.56
CA LYS A 19 15.74 -6.72 -32.05
C LYS A 19 16.83 -6.44 -31.01
N ASN A 20 17.95 -5.84 -31.41
CA ASN A 20 18.97 -5.33 -30.49
C ASN A 20 18.42 -4.07 -29.82
N GLY A 21 17.44 -4.23 -28.93
CA GLY A 21 16.99 -3.16 -28.05
C GLY A 21 17.62 -3.30 -26.67
N ASP A 22 17.78 -2.17 -25.98
CA ASP A 22 18.38 -2.09 -24.66
C ASP A 22 17.31 -2.35 -23.58
N TYR A 23 16.70 -3.54 -23.61
CA TYR A 23 15.70 -3.95 -22.62
C TYR A 23 16.25 -3.87 -21.19
N ALA A 24 17.54 -4.15 -20.99
CA ALA A 24 18.17 -4.16 -19.68
C ALA A 24 18.12 -2.77 -19.03
N LYS A 25 18.43 -1.70 -19.78
CA LYS A 25 18.30 -0.33 -19.29
C LYS A 25 16.86 0.06 -18.98
N LEU A 26 15.90 -0.48 -19.74
CA LEU A 26 14.48 -0.20 -19.56
C LEU A 26 13.91 -0.89 -18.32
N THR A 27 14.18 -2.20 -18.16
CA THR A 27 13.69 -2.98 -17.02
C THR A 27 14.37 -2.57 -15.72
N SER A 28 15.64 -2.13 -15.78
CA SER A 28 16.38 -1.60 -14.63
C SER A 28 16.14 -0.12 -14.36
N ASP A 29 15.13 0.52 -14.96
CA ASP A 29 14.83 1.94 -14.67
C ASP A 29 14.13 2.07 -13.30
N PRO A 30 14.75 2.70 -12.29
CA PRO A 30 14.11 2.93 -10.99
C PRO A 30 12.78 3.69 -11.09
N ILE A 31 12.63 4.57 -12.08
CA ILE A 31 11.41 5.34 -12.30
C ILE A 31 10.28 4.45 -12.82
N LEU A 32 10.60 3.39 -13.58
CA LEU A 32 9.61 2.38 -13.98
C LEU A 32 9.04 1.66 -12.75
N TYR A 33 9.87 1.35 -11.75
CA TYR A 33 9.39 0.80 -10.49
C TYR A 33 8.53 1.80 -9.70
N CYS A 34 8.93 3.07 -9.58
CA CYS A 34 8.12 4.12 -8.97
C CYS A 34 6.73 4.24 -9.62
N LYS A 35 6.66 4.20 -10.96
CA LYS A 35 5.40 4.21 -11.72
C LYS A 35 4.56 2.95 -11.47
N THR A 36 5.21 1.79 -11.32
CA THR A 36 4.55 0.53 -10.98
C THR A 36 3.90 0.59 -9.61
N VAL A 37 4.60 1.11 -8.59
CA VAL A 37 4.03 1.34 -7.26
C VAL A 37 2.89 2.36 -7.31
N LYS A 38 3.07 3.45 -8.06
CA LYS A 38 2.04 4.46 -8.26
C LYS A 38 0.77 3.88 -8.90
N LYS A 39 0.90 2.92 -9.84
CA LYS A 39 -0.27 2.27 -10.45
C LYS A 39 -1.10 1.49 -9.44
N LEU A 40 -0.46 0.77 -8.52
CA LEU A 40 -1.17 0.13 -7.40
C LEU A 40 -1.83 1.18 -6.50
N ASN A 41 -1.12 2.28 -6.21
CA ASN A 41 -1.64 3.38 -5.40
C ASN A 41 -2.90 4.02 -6.01
N ASP A 42 -2.94 4.17 -7.33
CA ASP A 42 -4.11 4.69 -8.05
C ASP A 42 -5.31 3.76 -7.94
N ILE A 43 -5.11 2.45 -8.02
CA ILE A 43 -6.20 1.48 -7.82
C ILE A 43 -6.72 1.51 -6.38
N VAL A 44 -5.83 1.64 -5.39
CA VAL A 44 -6.20 1.81 -3.98
C VAL A 44 -7.07 3.05 -3.80
N LEU A 45 -6.68 4.18 -4.40
CA LEU A 45 -7.43 5.43 -4.40
C LEU A 45 -8.79 5.27 -5.09
N GLU A 46 -8.82 4.73 -6.30
CA GLU A 46 -10.03 4.59 -7.11
C GLU A 46 -11.08 3.71 -6.43
N ASN A 47 -10.64 2.72 -5.65
CA ASN A 47 -11.49 1.75 -4.97
C ASN A 47 -11.72 2.05 -3.47
N ASN A 48 -11.29 3.23 -2.99
CA ASN A 48 -11.51 3.70 -1.61
C ASN A 48 -11.07 2.70 -0.54
N PHE A 49 -9.91 2.05 -0.75
CA PHE A 49 -9.38 1.12 0.25
C PHE A 49 -9.10 1.85 1.58
N PRO A 50 -9.59 1.33 2.71
CA PRO A 50 -9.23 1.85 4.03
C PRO A 50 -7.71 1.89 4.24
N PRO A 51 -7.15 2.90 4.94
CA PRO A 51 -5.71 3.13 5.02
C PRO A 51 -4.87 1.93 5.47
N MET A 52 -5.37 1.19 6.46
CA MET A 52 -4.72 0.00 6.99
C MET A 52 -4.72 -1.15 5.98
N ILE A 53 -5.80 -1.36 5.23
CA ILE A 53 -5.85 -2.37 4.15
C ILE A 53 -4.92 -1.96 3.01
N ALA A 54 -4.90 -0.68 2.65
CA ALA A 54 -3.97 -0.15 1.64
C ALA A 54 -2.50 -0.45 2.02
N SER A 55 -2.13 -0.26 3.29
CA SER A 55 -0.78 -0.55 3.78
C SER A 55 -0.39 -2.03 3.61
N ARG A 56 -1.33 -2.95 3.87
CA ARG A 56 -1.15 -4.39 3.63
C ARG A 56 -0.86 -4.68 2.17
N ASN A 57 -1.60 -4.04 1.27
CA ASN A 57 -1.47 -4.23 -0.17
C ASN A 57 -0.08 -3.79 -0.66
N TYR A 58 0.38 -2.62 -0.23
CA TYR A 58 1.73 -2.14 -0.56
C TYR A 58 2.82 -3.05 0.01
N ALA A 59 2.68 -3.51 1.26
CA ALA A 59 3.70 -4.35 1.90
C ALA A 59 3.93 -5.65 1.14
N TYR A 60 2.87 -6.45 0.89
CA TYR A 60 3.04 -7.72 0.19
C TYR A 60 3.50 -7.56 -1.26
N ALA A 61 3.02 -6.54 -1.99
CA ALA A 61 3.45 -6.30 -3.36
C ALA A 61 4.94 -5.93 -3.44
N ASN A 62 5.41 -5.06 -2.54
CA ASN A 62 6.83 -4.68 -2.50
C ASN A 62 7.73 -5.83 -2.02
N ILE A 63 7.29 -6.63 -1.04
CA ILE A 63 8.04 -7.83 -0.62
C ILE A 63 8.23 -8.79 -1.80
N ALA A 64 7.21 -8.99 -2.63
CA ALA A 64 7.33 -9.84 -3.81
C ALA A 64 8.37 -9.30 -4.81
N ALA A 65 8.39 -8.00 -5.08
CA ALA A 65 9.44 -7.40 -5.91
C ALA A 65 10.83 -7.54 -5.28
N TYR A 66 10.95 -7.30 -3.98
CA TYR A 66 12.21 -7.38 -3.26
C TYR A 66 12.82 -8.78 -3.31
N GLU A 67 12.01 -9.83 -3.17
CA GLU A 67 12.53 -11.19 -3.26
C GLU A 67 13.00 -11.57 -4.67
N CYS A 68 12.46 -10.94 -5.72
CA CYS A 68 13.03 -11.04 -7.06
C CYS A 68 14.41 -10.36 -7.14
N VAL A 69 14.56 -9.17 -6.54
CA VAL A 69 15.85 -8.46 -6.46
C VAL A 69 16.89 -9.25 -5.68
N ALA A 70 16.55 -9.75 -4.48
CA ALA A 70 17.44 -10.53 -3.62
C ALA A 70 17.88 -11.86 -4.26
N ALA A 71 17.08 -12.41 -5.18
CA ALA A 71 17.47 -13.59 -5.95
C ALA A 71 18.50 -13.30 -7.05
N GLY A 72 18.53 -12.06 -7.57
CA GLY A 72 19.42 -11.64 -8.65
C GLY A 72 20.67 -10.87 -8.20
N ASP A 73 20.66 -10.30 -6.99
CA ASP A 73 21.73 -9.45 -6.48
C ASP A 73 22.09 -9.83 -5.03
N SER A 74 23.29 -10.37 -4.83
CA SER A 74 23.78 -10.84 -3.53
C SER A 74 23.98 -9.74 -2.49
N ASN A 75 23.93 -8.46 -2.88
CA ASN A 75 23.96 -7.34 -1.92
C ASN A 75 22.64 -7.19 -1.15
N TYR A 76 21.57 -7.83 -1.62
CA TYR A 76 20.25 -7.81 -0.99
C TYR A 76 19.91 -9.19 -0.44
N HIS A 77 19.76 -9.28 0.89
CA HIS A 77 19.43 -10.54 1.55
C HIS A 77 17.91 -10.75 1.60
N THR A 78 17.47 -11.97 1.30
CA THR A 78 16.06 -12.38 1.45
C THR A 78 15.50 -11.99 2.82
N LEU A 79 14.23 -11.55 2.84
CA LEU A 79 13.49 -11.29 4.06
C LEU A 79 13.08 -12.58 4.78
N SER A 80 13.17 -13.74 4.12
CA SER A 80 12.97 -15.03 4.78
C SER A 80 13.98 -15.22 5.92
N GLY A 81 13.48 -15.52 7.12
CA GLY A 81 14.28 -15.61 8.34
C GLY A 81 14.54 -14.27 9.04
N GLN A 82 14.39 -13.14 8.35
CA GLN A 82 14.32 -11.81 8.98
C GLN A 82 12.89 -11.53 9.45
N ILE A 83 11.91 -11.75 8.57
CA ILE A 83 10.50 -11.89 8.94
C ILE A 83 10.32 -13.35 9.40
N LYS A 84 10.16 -13.55 10.71
CA LYS A 84 10.27 -14.86 11.38
C LYS A 84 9.40 -15.97 10.76
N HIS A 85 8.20 -15.62 10.30
CA HIS A 85 7.23 -16.57 9.71
C HIS A 85 7.19 -16.55 8.18
N MET A 86 8.09 -15.80 7.53
CA MET A 86 8.15 -15.78 6.06
C MET A 86 8.82 -17.07 5.56
N PRO A 87 8.17 -17.84 4.68
CA PRO A 87 8.73 -19.09 4.19
C PRO A 87 10.00 -18.86 3.37
N PRO A 88 10.87 -19.88 3.22
CA PRO A 88 11.97 -19.83 2.27
C PRO A 88 11.48 -19.49 0.87
N MET A 89 12.14 -18.54 0.21
CA MET A 89 11.74 -18.10 -1.13
C MET A 89 12.29 -19.04 -2.22
N PRO A 90 11.53 -19.25 -3.31
CA PRO A 90 11.99 -19.97 -4.48
C PRO A 90 13.34 -19.43 -4.98
N LYS A 91 14.24 -20.35 -5.31
CA LYS A 91 15.49 -20.00 -5.99
C LYS A 91 15.30 -20.13 -7.50
N PRO A 92 15.96 -19.27 -8.30
CA PRO A 92 15.97 -19.44 -9.75
C PRO A 92 16.55 -20.81 -10.10
N GLU A 93 16.00 -21.45 -11.14
CA GLU A 93 16.57 -22.69 -11.66
C GLU A 93 17.97 -22.42 -12.21
N LYS A 94 18.86 -23.40 -12.07
CA LYS A 94 20.23 -23.29 -12.60
C LYS A 94 20.19 -23.06 -14.10
N ASP A 95 21.09 -22.21 -14.57
CA ASP A 95 21.35 -21.94 -15.99
C ASP A 95 20.22 -21.21 -16.75
N LYS A 96 19.07 -20.93 -16.13
CA LYS A 96 18.03 -20.08 -16.72
C LYS A 96 18.45 -18.61 -16.72
N LYS A 97 18.38 -17.98 -17.89
CA LYS A 97 18.55 -16.52 -18.02
C LYS A 97 17.27 -15.82 -17.59
N ILE A 98 17.36 -15.00 -16.54
CA ILE A 98 16.25 -14.26 -15.95
C ILE A 98 16.62 -12.78 -15.86
N ASP A 99 15.71 -11.90 -16.26
CA ASP A 99 15.75 -10.48 -15.93
C ASP A 99 15.02 -10.28 -14.60
N TYR A 100 15.80 -10.12 -13.52
CA TYR A 100 15.25 -10.01 -12.16
C TYR A 100 14.49 -8.69 -11.92
N HIS A 101 14.77 -7.64 -12.70
CA HIS A 101 14.05 -6.37 -12.59
C HIS A 101 12.65 -6.49 -13.19
N LEU A 102 12.53 -7.11 -14.38
CA LEU A 102 11.25 -7.46 -14.96
C LEU A 102 10.48 -8.42 -14.04
N ALA A 103 11.14 -9.48 -13.53
CA ALA A 103 10.50 -10.38 -12.59
C ALA A 103 9.98 -9.67 -11.34
N ALA A 104 10.69 -8.65 -10.83
CA ALA A 104 10.25 -7.83 -9.70
C ALA A 104 8.99 -7.00 -10.05
N LEU A 105 8.98 -6.32 -11.20
CA LEU A 105 7.83 -5.54 -11.69
C LEU A 105 6.59 -6.43 -11.87
N LEU A 106 6.77 -7.62 -12.45
CA LEU A 106 5.70 -8.58 -12.69
C LEU A 106 5.18 -9.19 -11.38
N ALA A 107 6.06 -9.59 -10.47
CA ALA A 107 5.68 -10.15 -9.16
C ALA A 107 4.91 -9.12 -8.32
N PHE A 108 5.39 -7.87 -8.27
CA PHE A 108 4.67 -6.75 -7.65
C PHE A 108 3.26 -6.61 -8.23
N THR A 109 3.16 -6.56 -9.56
CA THR A 109 1.90 -6.33 -10.26
C THR A 109 0.90 -7.46 -10.04
N LYS A 110 1.36 -8.72 -10.05
CA LYS A 110 0.51 -9.89 -9.76
C LYS A 110 0.03 -9.92 -8.31
N VAL A 111 0.91 -9.66 -7.35
CA VAL A 111 0.51 -9.58 -5.94
C VAL A 111 -0.45 -8.42 -5.74
N GLY A 112 -0.12 -7.24 -6.27
CA GLY A 112 -0.99 -6.06 -6.28
C GLY A 112 -2.39 -6.39 -6.81
N ASN A 113 -2.48 -7.02 -7.98
CA ASN A 113 -3.75 -7.49 -8.55
C ASN A 113 -4.55 -8.39 -7.60
N ALA A 114 -3.87 -9.32 -6.92
CA ALA A 114 -4.51 -10.32 -6.08
C ALA A 114 -4.96 -9.78 -4.71
N VAL A 115 -4.43 -8.63 -4.29
CA VAL A 115 -4.78 -7.97 -3.02
C VAL A 115 -5.66 -6.73 -3.21
N THR A 116 -5.94 -6.34 -4.46
CA THR A 116 -6.89 -5.28 -4.80
C THR A 116 -8.15 -5.81 -5.48
N PHE A 117 -9.14 -4.94 -5.64
CA PHE A 117 -10.33 -5.16 -6.47
C PHE A 117 -10.52 -3.95 -7.40
N PRO A 118 -11.25 -4.10 -8.52
CA PRO A 118 -11.75 -5.36 -9.06
C PRO A 118 -10.61 -6.28 -9.51
N GLU A 119 -10.89 -7.58 -9.60
CA GLU A 119 -9.97 -8.56 -10.19
C GLU A 119 -9.59 -8.11 -11.60
N GLY A 120 -8.30 -8.13 -11.92
CA GLY A 120 -7.78 -7.66 -13.21
C GLY A 120 -7.36 -6.20 -13.24
N SER A 121 -7.57 -5.43 -12.15
CA SER A 121 -7.22 -4.01 -12.04
C SER A 121 -5.75 -3.68 -12.35
N MET A 122 -4.83 -4.61 -12.08
CA MET A 122 -3.41 -4.48 -12.39
C MET A 122 -2.97 -5.28 -13.64
N MET A 123 -3.81 -6.17 -14.17
CA MET A 123 -3.39 -7.10 -15.23
C MET A 123 -3.23 -6.44 -16.60
N GLU A 124 -3.89 -5.30 -16.84
CA GLU A 124 -3.60 -4.52 -18.04
C GLU A 124 -2.20 -3.89 -17.98
N TYR A 125 -1.81 -3.38 -16.81
CA TYR A 125 -0.46 -2.87 -16.60
C TYR A 125 0.59 -3.99 -16.68
N TYR A 126 0.27 -5.18 -16.18
CA TYR A 126 1.11 -6.38 -16.35
C TYR A 126 1.42 -6.65 -17.83
N LYS A 127 0.39 -6.64 -18.69
CA LYS A 127 0.57 -6.87 -20.13
C LYS A 127 1.46 -5.78 -20.75
N GLN A 128 1.24 -4.53 -20.39
CA GLN A 128 2.06 -3.41 -20.85
C GLN A 128 3.54 -3.57 -20.48
N LEU A 129 3.85 -4.06 -19.27
CA LEU A 129 5.23 -4.34 -18.86
C LEU A 129 5.85 -5.47 -19.69
N VAL A 130 5.08 -6.52 -19.99
CA VAL A 130 5.53 -7.64 -20.83
C VAL A 130 5.77 -7.20 -22.27
N GLU A 131 4.83 -6.48 -22.87
CA GLU A 131 4.91 -5.93 -24.22
C GLU A 131 6.08 -4.96 -24.33
N MET A 132 6.26 -4.09 -23.34
CA MET A 132 7.39 -3.16 -23.26
C MET A 132 8.74 -3.88 -23.30
N ALA A 133 8.90 -4.98 -22.56
CA ALA A 133 10.13 -5.76 -22.57
C ALA A 133 10.38 -6.48 -23.91
N ASP A 134 9.33 -7.05 -24.50
CA ASP A 134 9.40 -7.72 -25.82
C ASP A 134 9.73 -6.72 -26.94
N ASP A 135 9.09 -5.55 -26.93
CA ASP A 135 9.34 -4.48 -27.90
C ASP A 135 10.74 -3.87 -27.77
N ALA A 136 11.26 -3.83 -26.54
CA ALA A 136 12.66 -3.48 -26.27
C ALA A 136 13.66 -4.59 -26.64
N GLY A 137 13.22 -5.68 -27.26
CA GLY A 137 14.10 -6.71 -27.80
C GLY A 137 14.61 -7.72 -26.79
N MET A 138 13.91 -7.90 -25.66
CA MET A 138 14.22 -8.98 -24.71
C MET A 138 14.09 -10.34 -25.42
N PRO A 139 15.08 -11.25 -25.32
CA PRO A 139 14.95 -12.59 -25.87
C PRO A 139 13.74 -13.33 -25.28
N SER A 140 12.93 -13.98 -26.12
CA SER A 140 11.69 -14.63 -25.68
C SER A 140 11.91 -15.66 -24.56
N GLU A 141 13.02 -16.41 -24.60
CA GLU A 141 13.40 -17.33 -23.52
C GLU A 141 13.62 -16.61 -22.18
N MET A 142 14.32 -15.46 -22.19
CA MET A 142 14.54 -14.66 -20.98
C MET A 142 13.23 -14.05 -20.47
N LEU A 143 12.39 -13.56 -21.38
CA LEU A 143 11.07 -13.02 -21.05
C LEU A 143 10.19 -14.07 -20.35
N ASP A 144 10.13 -15.28 -20.90
CA ASP A 144 9.33 -16.37 -20.35
C ASP A 144 9.90 -16.91 -19.04
N ASN A 145 11.22 -17.02 -18.92
CA ASN A 145 11.88 -17.37 -17.67
C ASN A 145 11.63 -16.31 -16.57
N SER A 146 11.61 -15.02 -16.92
CA SER A 146 11.35 -13.92 -15.97
C SER A 146 9.91 -13.92 -15.47
N LYS A 147 8.93 -14.17 -16.36
CA LYS A 147 7.52 -14.39 -15.98
C LYS A 147 7.39 -15.61 -15.07
N GLN A 148 7.99 -16.74 -15.44
CA GLN A 148 7.92 -17.96 -14.66
C GLN A 148 8.52 -17.77 -13.27
N PHE A 149 9.67 -17.08 -13.16
CA PHE A 149 10.27 -16.79 -11.87
C PHE A 149 9.36 -15.89 -11.01
N ALA A 150 8.81 -14.81 -11.58
CA ALA A 150 7.83 -13.96 -10.90
C ALA A 150 6.61 -14.76 -10.40
N ASP A 151 6.15 -15.76 -11.16
CA ASP A 151 5.03 -16.63 -10.79
C ASP A 151 5.35 -17.52 -9.59
N THR A 152 6.58 -18.00 -9.47
CA THR A 152 7.01 -18.76 -8.29
C THR A 152 7.00 -17.90 -7.03
N ILE A 153 7.55 -16.67 -7.12
CA ILE A 153 7.56 -15.70 -6.02
C ILE A 153 6.14 -15.32 -5.62
N PHE A 154 5.30 -14.93 -6.58
CA PHE A 154 3.90 -14.61 -6.39
C PHE A 154 3.16 -15.73 -5.64
N SER A 155 3.35 -16.98 -6.08
CA SER A 155 2.65 -18.13 -5.49
C SER A 155 3.00 -18.33 -4.02
N VAL A 156 4.27 -18.18 -3.65
CA VAL A 156 4.73 -18.31 -2.26
C VAL A 156 4.24 -17.14 -1.41
N ILE A 157 4.36 -15.90 -1.90
CA ILE A 157 3.89 -14.71 -1.18
C ILE A 157 2.37 -14.75 -0.95
N MET A 158 1.57 -15.11 -1.96
CA MET A 158 0.12 -15.20 -1.81
C MET A 158 -0.31 -16.34 -0.91
N LYS A 159 0.39 -17.47 -0.91
CA LYS A 159 0.13 -18.56 0.05
C LYS A 159 0.44 -18.09 1.48
N TRP A 160 1.55 -17.41 1.66
CA TRP A 160 1.97 -16.88 2.96
C TRP A 160 1.06 -15.78 3.50
N SER A 161 0.58 -14.88 2.64
CA SER A 161 -0.30 -13.77 3.02
C SER A 161 -1.68 -14.22 3.48
N LYS A 162 -2.17 -15.39 3.03
CA LYS A 162 -3.44 -15.97 3.51
C LYS A 162 -3.41 -16.39 4.98
N GLY A 163 -2.22 -16.55 5.55
CA GLY A 163 -2.03 -16.92 6.97
C GLY A 163 -1.85 -15.74 7.92
N ASP A 164 -2.15 -14.51 7.50
CA ASP A 164 -1.94 -13.29 8.29
C ASP A 164 -3.16 -12.81 9.09
N ASN A 165 -4.20 -13.65 9.14
CA ASN A 165 -5.47 -13.40 9.81
C ASN A 165 -6.40 -12.38 9.12
N TYR A 166 -6.03 -11.80 7.96
CA TYR A 166 -6.86 -10.80 7.26
C TYR A 166 -8.24 -11.33 6.83
N ALA A 167 -8.31 -12.55 6.31
CA ALA A 167 -9.56 -13.15 5.85
C ALA A 167 -10.52 -13.42 7.03
N GLN A 168 -9.98 -13.85 8.16
CA GLN A 168 -10.72 -14.15 9.38
C GLN A 168 -11.32 -12.89 10.01
N THR A 169 -10.61 -11.75 9.96
CA THR A 169 -11.14 -10.49 10.50
C THR A 169 -12.27 -9.89 9.66
N ARG A 170 -12.51 -10.35 8.42
CA ARG A 170 -13.63 -9.88 7.59
C ARG A 170 -15.01 -10.25 8.16
N SER A 171 -15.08 -11.33 8.94
CA SER A 171 -16.31 -11.77 9.62
C SER A 171 -16.26 -11.59 11.14
N ALA A 172 -15.27 -10.84 11.65
CA ALA A 172 -15.18 -10.53 13.07
C ALA A 172 -16.27 -9.55 13.51
N SER A 173 -16.47 -9.43 14.82
CA SER A 173 -17.47 -8.55 15.40
C SER A 173 -17.23 -7.09 15.02
N LYS A 174 -18.32 -6.32 14.92
CA LYS A 174 -18.21 -4.87 14.78
C LYS A 174 -17.90 -4.23 16.14
N TYR A 175 -17.34 -3.02 16.09
CA TYR A 175 -17.19 -2.19 17.27
C TYR A 175 -18.55 -1.91 17.92
N THR A 176 -18.66 -2.17 19.22
CA THR A 176 -19.88 -1.90 19.99
C THR A 176 -19.83 -0.49 20.56
N VAL A 177 -20.81 0.33 20.19
CA VAL A 177 -21.03 1.67 20.75
C VAL A 177 -21.80 1.52 22.06
N THR A 178 -21.30 2.13 23.14
CA THR A 178 -21.93 2.13 24.47
C THR A 178 -22.14 3.56 24.96
N GLU A 179 -22.90 3.75 26.03
CA GLU A 179 -23.16 5.05 26.66
C GLU A 179 -22.05 5.50 27.63
N GLU A 180 -20.87 4.86 27.57
CA GLU A 180 -19.74 5.19 28.44
C GLU A 180 -19.14 6.55 28.05
N ASP A 181 -19.07 7.47 29.01
CA ASP A 181 -18.45 8.78 28.81
C ASP A 181 -16.97 8.64 28.41
N GLY A 182 -16.55 9.44 27.41
CA GLY A 182 -15.18 9.41 26.91
C GLY A 182 -14.88 8.29 25.92
N ARG A 183 -15.82 7.38 25.67
CA ARG A 183 -15.69 6.33 24.66
C ARG A 183 -16.11 6.83 23.27
N TRP A 184 -15.41 6.34 22.24
CA TRP A 184 -15.66 6.70 20.84
C TRP A 184 -17.06 6.31 20.39
N VAL A 185 -17.69 7.25 19.69
CA VAL A 185 -18.97 7.09 19.00
C VAL A 185 -18.81 7.58 17.54
N PRO A 186 -19.61 7.07 16.59
CA PRO A 186 -19.61 7.57 15.22
C PRO A 186 -19.91 9.07 15.15
N THR A 187 -19.24 9.77 14.23
CA THR A 187 -19.37 11.21 14.03
C THR A 187 -20.17 11.55 12.76
N PRO A 188 -20.83 12.73 12.71
CA PRO A 188 -21.44 13.24 11.49
C PRO A 188 -20.43 13.39 10.33
N PRO A 189 -20.91 13.49 9.09
CA PRO A 189 -22.31 13.41 8.67
C PRO A 189 -22.80 11.96 8.46
N THR A 190 -21.89 11.00 8.36
CA THR A 190 -22.24 9.62 7.94
C THR A 190 -22.53 8.68 9.10
N TYR A 191 -22.03 8.97 10.30
CA TYR A 191 -22.10 8.06 11.45
C TYR A 191 -21.62 6.64 11.11
N THR A 192 -20.56 6.55 10.29
CA THR A 192 -20.00 5.29 9.82
C THR A 192 -19.49 4.45 11.00
N SER A 193 -19.74 3.13 10.95
CA SER A 193 -19.19 2.19 11.93
C SER A 193 -17.67 2.26 11.99
N ALA A 194 -17.09 1.99 13.17
CA ALA A 194 -15.64 2.05 13.37
C ALA A 194 -14.91 1.16 12.37
N ILE A 195 -13.89 1.71 11.69
CA ILE A 195 -13.15 1.02 10.65
C ILE A 195 -12.07 0.10 11.23
N GLU A 196 -12.19 -1.20 10.94
CA GLU A 196 -11.21 -2.24 11.26
C GLU A 196 -10.88 -2.40 12.76
N PRO A 197 -11.88 -2.62 13.65
CA PRO A 197 -11.65 -2.79 15.10
C PRO A 197 -10.73 -3.97 15.47
N HIS A 198 -10.62 -4.94 14.56
CA HIS A 198 -9.79 -6.13 14.72
C HIS A 198 -8.45 -6.03 13.98
N TRP A 199 -8.03 -4.84 13.51
CA TRP A 199 -6.76 -4.70 12.78
C TRP A 199 -5.52 -5.07 13.62
N LYS A 200 -5.62 -4.92 14.95
CA LYS A 200 -4.59 -5.38 15.91
C LYS A 200 -4.32 -6.88 15.87
N GLU A 201 -5.23 -7.66 15.29
CA GLU A 201 -5.15 -9.13 15.21
C GLU A 201 -4.50 -9.60 13.90
N ILE A 202 -4.15 -8.67 13.00
CA ILE A 202 -3.39 -8.96 11.80
C ILE A 202 -1.95 -9.30 12.20
N ARG A 203 -1.37 -10.31 11.55
CA ARG A 203 0.01 -10.72 11.77
C ARG A 203 0.97 -9.60 11.35
N THR A 204 1.78 -9.13 12.28
CA THR A 204 2.89 -8.18 12.05
C THR A 204 3.99 -8.80 11.17
N LEU A 205 4.87 -7.99 10.61
CA LEU A 205 5.99 -8.44 9.78
C LEU A 205 7.33 -8.35 10.50
N ALA A 206 7.68 -7.16 10.98
CA ALA A 206 8.92 -6.88 11.68
C ALA A 206 8.73 -6.85 13.21
N LEU A 207 7.58 -6.36 13.69
CA LEU A 207 7.25 -6.37 15.11
C LEU A 207 6.94 -7.79 15.60
N ASP A 208 7.29 -8.08 16.85
CA ASP A 208 6.91 -9.28 17.59
C ASP A 208 5.41 -9.33 17.88
N SER A 209 4.79 -8.17 18.08
CA SER A 209 3.34 -8.00 18.20
C SER A 209 2.92 -6.56 17.95
N GLY A 210 1.62 -6.32 17.69
CA GLY A 210 1.08 -4.95 17.62
C GLY A 210 1.36 -4.12 18.89
N ALA A 211 1.61 -4.78 20.02
CA ALA A 211 1.79 -4.16 21.32
C ALA A 211 3.23 -3.76 21.63
N GLU A 212 4.19 -4.14 20.78
CA GLU A 212 5.62 -3.96 21.05
C GLU A 212 5.98 -2.49 21.28
N CYS A 213 5.40 -1.59 20.50
CA CYS A 213 5.59 -0.14 20.61
C CYS A 213 4.40 0.56 21.28
N ARG A 214 3.73 -0.08 22.25
CA ARG A 214 2.53 0.49 22.88
C ARG A 214 2.87 1.81 23.61
N PRO A 215 2.13 2.91 23.35
CA PRO A 215 2.37 4.18 24.01
C PRO A 215 1.81 4.20 25.45
N VAL A 216 2.16 5.26 26.18
CA VAL A 216 1.47 5.58 27.45
C VAL A 216 -0.03 5.81 27.19
N PRO A 217 -0.91 5.46 28.14
CA PRO A 217 -2.35 5.69 27.99
C PRO A 217 -2.68 7.16 27.71
N PRO A 218 -3.77 7.47 26.99
CA PRO A 218 -4.21 8.83 26.79
C PRO A 218 -4.63 9.50 28.10
N PRO A 219 -4.72 10.85 28.13
CA PRO A 219 -5.27 11.56 29.27
C PRO A 219 -6.66 11.04 29.64
N ILE A 220 -6.91 10.86 30.94
CA ILE A 220 -8.21 10.40 31.45
C ILE A 220 -9.28 11.42 31.05
N TYR A 221 -10.35 10.94 30.42
CA TYR A 221 -11.51 11.76 30.09
C TYR A 221 -12.10 12.40 31.37
N THR A 222 -12.15 13.73 31.40
CA THR A 222 -12.82 14.47 32.48
C THR A 222 -13.18 15.88 32.04
N LEU A 223 -14.42 16.30 32.27
CA LEU A 223 -14.84 17.69 32.08
C LEU A 223 -14.97 18.45 33.41
N LYS A 224 -14.82 17.76 34.54
CA LYS A 224 -14.98 18.35 35.88
C LYS A 224 -13.75 19.13 36.33
N ASP A 225 -12.56 18.68 35.91
CA ASP A 225 -11.30 19.33 36.24
C ASP A 225 -10.77 20.09 35.03
N THR A 226 -10.92 21.42 35.06
CA THR A 226 -10.47 22.32 33.99
C THR A 226 -8.95 22.45 33.90
N THR A 227 -8.22 22.00 34.93
CA THR A 227 -6.76 21.97 34.95
C THR A 227 -6.18 20.67 34.39
N SER A 228 -7.02 19.63 34.27
CA SER A 228 -6.64 18.32 33.72
C SER A 228 -6.04 18.46 32.31
N LEU A 229 -5.12 17.54 31.98
CA LEU A 229 -4.53 17.49 30.65
C LEU A 229 -5.59 17.29 29.56
N TYR A 230 -6.59 16.44 29.81
CA TYR A 230 -7.69 16.20 28.87
C TYR A 230 -8.46 17.49 28.56
N TYR A 231 -8.94 18.20 29.58
CA TYR A 231 -9.72 19.42 29.39
C TYR A 231 -8.92 20.49 28.65
N ARG A 232 -7.65 20.70 29.04
CA ARG A 232 -6.77 21.68 28.38
C ARG A 232 -6.53 21.32 26.91
N SER A 233 -6.27 20.06 26.58
CA SER A 233 -6.11 19.61 25.19
C SER A 233 -7.41 19.73 24.37
N LEU A 234 -8.57 19.46 24.97
CA LEU A 234 -9.86 19.65 24.29
C LEU A 234 -10.11 21.13 23.94
N MET A 235 -9.84 22.03 24.88
CA MET A 235 -9.99 23.47 24.65
C MET A 235 -8.97 24.01 23.66
N GLU A 236 -7.76 23.46 23.64
CA GLU A 236 -6.75 23.74 22.63
C GLU A 236 -7.26 23.39 21.22
N VAL A 237 -7.86 22.20 21.04
CA VAL A 237 -8.45 21.80 19.75
C VAL A 237 -9.58 22.75 19.35
N LYS A 238 -10.51 23.08 20.26
CA LYS A 238 -11.61 24.01 19.98
C LYS A 238 -11.09 25.36 19.50
N LYS A 239 -10.19 25.96 20.29
CA LYS A 239 -9.60 27.27 20.00
C LYS A 239 -8.81 27.26 18.70
N THR A 240 -8.01 26.23 18.47
CA THR A 240 -7.22 26.10 17.24
C THR A 240 -8.13 26.03 16.02
N GLY A 241 -9.22 25.25 16.07
CA GLY A 241 -10.20 25.16 14.99
C GLY A 241 -10.87 26.50 14.64
N GLU A 242 -11.02 27.40 15.61
CA GLU A 242 -11.63 28.73 15.43
C GLU A 242 -10.65 29.77 14.88
N THR A 243 -9.34 29.56 15.06
CA THR A 243 -8.31 30.56 14.75
C THR A 243 -7.25 30.06 13.78
N LEU A 244 -7.57 29.06 12.93
CA LEU A 244 -6.62 28.55 11.94
C LEU A 244 -6.18 29.64 10.96
N THR A 245 -4.85 29.80 10.81
CA THR A 245 -4.27 30.60 9.72
C THR A 245 -4.43 29.89 8.38
N ASP A 246 -4.29 30.61 7.28
CA ASP A 246 -4.40 30.01 5.95
C ASP A 246 -3.28 28.99 5.66
N GLU A 247 -2.08 29.22 6.22
CA GLU A 247 -1.01 28.23 6.19
C GLU A 247 -1.38 26.94 6.94
N GLN A 248 -1.95 27.06 8.14
CA GLN A 248 -2.38 25.89 8.92
C GLN A 248 -3.51 25.12 8.22
N LYS A 249 -4.45 25.82 7.58
CA LYS A 249 -5.48 25.20 6.73
C LYS A 249 -4.87 24.45 5.54
N HIS A 250 -3.86 25.04 4.90
CA HIS A 250 -3.15 24.39 3.80
C HIS A 250 -2.45 23.11 4.26
N ILE A 251 -1.71 23.17 5.38
CA ILE A 251 -1.05 22.02 5.99
C ILE A 251 -2.08 20.93 6.35
N ALA A 252 -3.21 21.30 6.96
CA ALA A 252 -4.28 20.37 7.30
C ALA A 252 -4.84 19.67 6.06
N ASN A 253 -5.13 20.41 4.99
CA ASN A 253 -5.64 19.81 3.75
C ASN A 253 -4.63 18.91 3.04
N PHE A 254 -3.33 19.26 3.12
CA PHE A 254 -2.24 18.50 2.53
C PHE A 254 -2.05 17.13 3.19
N TRP A 255 -2.25 17.05 4.52
CA TRP A 255 -2.08 15.81 5.30
C TRP A 255 -3.40 15.14 5.71
N ASP A 256 -4.54 15.67 5.29
CA ASP A 256 -5.85 15.10 5.61
C ASP A 256 -5.89 13.62 5.23
N ASP A 257 -5.45 13.30 4.01
CA ASP A 257 -5.30 11.94 3.47
C ASP A 257 -6.46 11.00 3.84
N ASN A 258 -7.66 11.57 4.03
CA ASN A 258 -8.87 10.82 4.27
C ASN A 258 -9.37 10.34 2.91
N PRO A 259 -9.31 9.03 2.62
CA PRO A 259 -9.63 8.53 1.30
C PRO A 259 -11.10 8.71 0.92
N PHE A 260 -11.95 9.06 1.90
CA PHE A 260 -13.37 9.22 1.70
C PHE A 260 -13.94 10.37 2.55
N THR A 261 -13.86 11.59 2.01
CA THR A 261 -14.54 12.74 2.61
C THR A 261 -15.92 12.90 1.98
N MET A 262 -16.97 12.79 2.79
CA MET A 262 -18.35 12.96 2.35
C MET A 262 -18.77 14.42 2.43
N ASN A 263 -19.09 15.00 1.28
CA ASN A 263 -19.64 16.34 1.16
C ASN A 263 -21.16 16.24 1.04
N VAL A 264 -21.88 17.05 1.84
CA VAL A 264 -23.34 17.13 1.82
C VAL A 264 -23.73 18.56 1.51
N SER A 265 -24.43 18.78 0.40
CA SER A 265 -24.95 20.08 -0.04
C SER A 265 -26.42 19.94 -0.41
N GLY A 266 -27.32 20.28 0.52
CA GLY A 266 -28.74 20.02 0.37
C GLY A 266 -29.02 18.51 0.24
N HIS A 267 -29.70 18.11 -0.83
CA HIS A 267 -29.99 16.70 -1.13
C HIS A 267 -28.85 15.98 -1.86
N VAL A 268 -27.77 16.69 -2.23
CA VAL A 268 -26.64 16.12 -2.97
C VAL A 268 -25.57 15.65 -2.00
N MET A 269 -25.17 14.38 -2.13
CA MET A 269 -24.03 13.81 -1.43
C MET A 269 -22.97 13.35 -2.44
N PHE A 270 -21.72 13.76 -2.26
CA PHE A 270 -20.60 13.32 -3.11
C PHE A 270 -19.32 13.14 -2.30
N ALA A 271 -18.50 12.16 -2.71
CA ALA A 271 -17.24 11.84 -2.04
C ALA A 271 -16.05 12.51 -2.72
N THR A 272 -15.18 13.14 -1.94
CA THR A 272 -13.84 13.54 -2.39
C THR A 272 -12.88 12.39 -2.13
N LYS A 273 -12.19 11.94 -3.20
CA LYS A 273 -11.15 10.89 -3.10
C LYS A 273 -9.78 11.52 -2.87
N LYS A 274 -9.03 10.98 -1.92
CA LYS A 274 -7.64 11.33 -1.63
C LYS A 274 -6.82 10.06 -1.40
N PHE A 275 -5.50 10.16 -1.57
CA PHE A 275 -4.64 9.05 -1.15
C PHE A 275 -4.78 8.87 0.37
N SER A 276 -4.65 7.63 0.83
CA SER A 276 -4.45 7.38 2.26
C SER A 276 -3.03 7.78 2.67
N PRO A 277 -2.73 7.95 3.98
CA PRO A 277 -1.39 8.32 4.41
C PRO A 277 -0.32 7.33 3.91
N GLY A 278 -0.64 6.03 3.88
CA GLY A 278 0.26 5.01 3.32
C GLY A 278 0.58 5.27 1.84
N GLY A 279 -0.43 5.60 1.03
CA GLY A 279 -0.27 5.94 -0.38
C GLY A 279 0.53 7.24 -0.59
N HIS A 280 0.34 8.25 0.25
CA HIS A 280 1.12 9.47 0.23
C HIS A 280 2.61 9.17 0.49
N TRP A 281 2.92 8.40 1.53
CA TRP A 281 4.31 8.01 1.83
C TRP A 281 4.95 7.15 0.74
N MET A 282 4.19 6.28 0.04
CA MET A 282 4.71 5.60 -1.16
C MET A 282 5.07 6.59 -2.28
N ASN A 283 4.30 7.65 -2.48
CA ASN A 283 4.67 8.68 -3.46
C ASN A 283 5.94 9.44 -3.03
N ILE A 284 6.10 9.75 -1.73
CA ILE A 284 7.30 10.39 -1.18
C ILE A 284 8.56 9.54 -1.43
N VAL A 285 8.47 8.21 -1.25
CA VAL A 285 9.61 7.31 -1.55
C VAL A 285 10.03 7.45 -3.01
N GLY A 286 9.09 7.51 -3.94
CA GLY A 286 9.39 7.70 -5.37
C GLY A 286 10.07 9.02 -5.67
N ILE A 287 9.59 10.12 -5.06
CA ILE A 287 10.22 11.45 -5.16
C ILE A 287 11.65 11.41 -4.58
N ALA A 288 11.84 10.76 -3.44
CA ALA A 288 13.14 10.63 -2.80
C ALA A 288 14.12 9.81 -3.65
N ALA A 289 13.67 8.70 -4.24
CA ALA A 289 14.45 7.86 -5.14
C ALA A 289 14.91 8.63 -6.39
N GLU A 290 13.99 9.36 -7.02
CA GLU A 290 14.30 10.20 -8.19
C GLU A 290 15.31 11.30 -7.83
N LYS A 291 15.09 12.01 -6.71
CA LYS A 291 15.99 13.08 -6.25
C LYS A 291 17.38 12.55 -5.88
N ALA A 292 17.45 11.38 -5.25
CA ALA A 292 18.70 10.72 -4.88
C ALA A 292 19.37 10.01 -6.06
N LYS A 293 18.70 9.86 -7.21
CA LYS A 293 19.17 9.13 -8.39
C LYS A 293 19.58 7.70 -8.05
N THR A 294 18.79 7.02 -7.22
CA THR A 294 19.05 5.63 -6.81
C THR A 294 18.89 4.68 -7.97
N ASP A 295 19.60 3.56 -7.95
CA ASP A 295 19.36 2.45 -8.89
C ASP A 295 18.03 1.72 -8.58
N PHE A 296 17.65 0.80 -9.46
CA PHE A 296 16.41 0.01 -9.32
C PHE A 296 16.35 -0.78 -8.02
N ASN A 297 17.41 -1.54 -7.69
CA ASN A 297 17.42 -2.42 -6.53
C ASN A 297 17.33 -1.62 -5.23
N THR A 298 18.05 -0.49 -5.15
CA THR A 298 17.99 0.46 -4.02
C THR A 298 16.58 1.03 -3.88
N THR A 299 15.92 1.34 -4.99
CA THR A 299 14.55 1.87 -5.01
C THR A 299 13.54 0.84 -4.51
N VAL A 300 13.60 -0.41 -4.99
CA VAL A 300 12.75 -1.52 -4.51
C VAL A 300 12.97 -1.75 -3.01
N TYR A 301 14.23 -1.74 -2.55
CA TYR A 301 14.57 -1.88 -1.14
C TYR A 301 13.97 -0.76 -0.28
N ALA A 302 14.07 0.50 -0.72
CA ALA A 302 13.51 1.65 0.01
C ALA A 302 11.98 1.57 0.13
N TYR A 303 11.30 1.23 -0.97
CA TYR A 303 9.86 0.99 -0.96
C TYR A 303 9.47 -0.15 -0.02
N THR A 304 10.18 -1.27 -0.08
CA THR A 304 9.88 -2.48 0.72
C THR A 304 10.00 -2.19 2.21
N LYS A 305 11.10 -1.59 2.66
CA LYS A 305 11.26 -1.23 4.07
C LYS A 305 10.22 -0.23 4.54
N THR A 306 9.90 0.76 3.72
CA THR A 306 8.88 1.76 4.05
C THR A 306 7.49 1.11 4.16
N ALA A 307 7.12 0.24 3.22
CA ALA A 307 5.83 -0.43 3.21
C ALA A 307 5.67 -1.39 4.41
N ILE A 308 6.71 -2.14 4.75
CA ILE A 308 6.74 -2.99 5.96
C ILE A 308 6.55 -2.14 7.23
N ALA A 309 7.33 -1.06 7.36
CA ALA A 309 7.26 -0.18 8.52
C ALA A 309 5.88 0.48 8.68
N ILE A 310 5.29 0.94 7.58
CA ILE A 310 3.94 1.54 7.58
C ILE A 310 2.89 0.48 7.95
N PHE A 311 2.95 -0.71 7.38
CA PHE A 311 1.98 -1.78 7.67
C PHE A 311 1.98 -2.15 9.17
N ASP A 312 3.16 -2.38 9.75
CA ASP A 312 3.28 -2.67 11.18
C ASP A 312 2.87 -1.47 12.05
N SER A 313 3.16 -0.25 11.61
CA SER A 313 2.70 0.97 12.30
C SER A 313 1.18 1.08 12.32
N PHE A 314 0.48 0.68 11.25
CA PHE A 314 -0.98 0.60 11.23
C PHE A 314 -1.49 -0.44 12.24
N ILE A 315 -0.85 -1.60 12.36
CA ILE A 315 -1.23 -2.62 13.35
C ILE A 315 -1.09 -2.08 14.77
N ASN A 316 0.06 -1.48 15.11
CA ASN A 316 0.32 -0.88 16.41
C ASN A 316 -0.64 0.30 16.73
N CYS A 317 -0.85 1.19 15.77
CA CYS A 317 -1.74 2.34 15.94
C CYS A 317 -3.19 1.88 16.17
N TRP A 318 -3.66 0.88 15.42
CA TRP A 318 -5.02 0.35 15.59
C TRP A 318 -5.18 -0.41 16.90
N GLU A 319 -4.13 -1.09 17.38
CA GLU A 319 -4.15 -1.65 18.72
C GLU A 319 -4.45 -0.57 19.76
N GLU A 320 -3.73 0.55 19.73
CA GLU A 320 -3.94 1.62 20.70
C GLU A 320 -5.31 2.28 20.55
N LYS A 321 -5.76 2.55 19.32
CA LYS A 321 -7.06 3.14 19.03
C LYS A 321 -8.20 2.35 19.66
N TYR A 322 -8.19 1.02 19.48
CA TYR A 322 -9.24 0.14 19.98
C TYR A 322 -8.99 -0.38 21.41
N ARG A 323 -7.82 -0.11 21.99
CA ARG A 323 -7.56 -0.30 23.42
C ARG A 323 -8.12 0.88 24.23
N SER A 324 -7.76 2.10 23.85
CA SER A 324 -8.22 3.32 24.54
C SER A 324 -9.65 3.69 24.20
N ASN A 325 -10.10 3.42 22.97
CA ASN A 325 -11.44 3.76 22.48
C ASN A 325 -11.80 5.23 22.70
N MET A 326 -10.82 6.14 22.55
CA MET A 326 -10.97 7.54 22.92
C MET A 326 -12.00 8.28 22.05
N ILE A 327 -12.87 9.06 22.69
CA ILE A 327 -13.82 9.94 22.01
C ILE A 327 -13.13 11.03 21.18
N ARG A 328 -13.76 11.43 20.06
CA ARG A 328 -13.26 12.50 19.19
C ARG A 328 -13.65 13.90 19.72
N PRO A 329 -12.82 14.94 19.49
CA PRO A 329 -13.06 16.27 20.02
C PRO A 329 -14.42 16.86 19.64
N GLU A 330 -14.85 16.70 18.39
CA GLU A 330 -16.12 17.26 17.92
C GLU A 330 -17.32 16.79 18.74
N THR A 331 -17.34 15.52 19.17
CA THR A 331 -18.44 14.96 19.94
C THR A 331 -18.58 15.66 21.29
N VAL A 332 -17.45 15.93 21.93
CA VAL A 332 -17.42 16.52 23.27
C VAL A 332 -17.66 18.03 23.19
N ILE A 333 -17.06 18.71 22.21
CA ILE A 333 -17.28 20.15 21.98
C ILE A 333 -18.75 20.41 21.67
N ASN A 334 -19.35 19.66 20.74
CA ASN A 334 -20.74 19.87 20.35
C ASN A 334 -21.73 19.58 21.48
N LYS A 335 -21.45 18.58 22.33
CA LYS A 335 -22.34 18.20 23.42
C LYS A 335 -22.30 19.17 24.60
N TYR A 336 -21.12 19.71 24.94
CA TYR A 336 -20.92 20.39 26.23
C TYR A 336 -20.48 21.85 26.13
N PHE A 337 -20.02 22.32 24.97
CA PHE A 337 -19.42 23.66 24.84
C PHE A 337 -20.07 24.51 23.75
N ASP A 338 -20.23 23.97 22.54
CA ASP A 338 -20.72 24.71 21.38
C ASP A 338 -21.33 23.76 20.35
N PRO A 339 -22.67 23.63 20.27
CA PRO A 339 -23.34 22.70 19.35
C PRO A 339 -23.14 23.06 17.88
N GLU A 340 -22.72 24.28 17.55
CA GLU A 340 -22.49 24.74 16.18
C GLU A 340 -21.02 24.62 15.75
N TRP A 341 -20.10 24.31 16.67
CA TRP A 341 -18.69 24.13 16.34
C TRP A 341 -18.50 22.95 15.37
N ARG A 342 -17.63 23.11 14.38
CA ARG A 342 -17.28 22.05 13.43
C ARG A 342 -15.77 21.98 13.28
N PRO A 343 -15.17 20.77 13.24
CA PRO A 343 -13.76 20.66 12.91
C PRO A 343 -13.51 21.10 11.46
N TYR A 344 -12.32 21.64 11.19
CA TYR A 344 -11.95 22.06 9.84
C TYR A 344 -11.90 20.88 8.85
N LEU A 345 -11.38 19.74 9.30
CA LEU A 345 -11.40 18.47 8.57
C LEU A 345 -12.53 17.59 9.10
N GLN A 346 -13.15 16.81 8.21
CA GLN A 346 -14.12 15.80 8.62
C GLN A 346 -13.45 14.74 9.49
N THR A 347 -14.05 14.41 10.64
CA THR A 347 -13.48 13.41 11.54
C THR A 347 -13.53 12.01 10.92
N PRO A 348 -12.38 11.30 10.83
CA PRO A 348 -12.35 9.94 10.33
C PRO A 348 -13.10 8.95 11.25
N PRO A 349 -13.73 7.90 10.71
CA PRO A 349 -14.64 7.00 11.45
C PRO A 349 -13.89 5.90 12.23
N PHE A 350 -13.05 6.31 13.18
CA PHE A 350 -12.36 5.42 14.11
C PHE A 350 -11.94 6.21 15.38
N PRO A 351 -11.72 5.53 16.53
CA PRO A 351 -11.17 6.15 17.74
C PRO A 351 -9.95 7.04 17.48
#